data_AF-A0A0E0BMP3-F1
#
_entry.id   AF-A0A0E0BMP3-F1
#
_cell.length_a   1.000
_cell.length_b   1.000
_cell.length_c   1.000
_cell.angle_alpha   90.00
_cell.angle_beta   90.00
_cell.angle_gamma   90.00
#
_symmetry.space_group_name_H-M   'P 1'
#
loop_
_entity.id
_entity.type
_entity.pdbx_description
1 polymer ?
#
loop_
_entity_poly.entity_id
_entity_poly.type
_entity_poly.pdbx_seq_one_letter_code
_entity_poly.pdbx_strand_id
1 'polypeptide(L)'
;MERSPTTTTEQQQQQGRRRSGAGWRRWAVLVATVWIQAVTGTNFDFSAYSSALKASLGVSQEALNYLATASDLGKALGWSSGLALIHLPLPAVLLLSAASGLAAYALQYALILDYLHLPYPLVFLICLVAGCSICWFNTVCFVLCIRSFSSSNRPLALSLSISFNGLSAAFYTLFANALSPFSPSVYLLLNAIVPLVVSLVALPAILCHPHDGHLHVVPKHDKHIFLGLYLLAFITGIYLVIFGSFNTTNSTAWVVLTGAMVLLALPLIIPASSSCSHVDTHDPEPTAQLNHDDSKKPLLLNNNHSTESNAMIQKTVEHPMQDCCLGTILEKGRMLVLCEEHSAKKLIQCVDFWLYYIAYFCGATVGLVYSNNLGQIAQSFHRESQLTMLLAVYSSCSFFGRLLSALPDFLHRKVSFARTGWLAAALVPMPMAFFLMWKLHDVNALVAGTALIGLSSGFIFAAAVSVTSELFGPNSIGMNHNILITNIPLGSLLYGQIAALVYDANGLKMSVIDNHNGMIDTMVVCMGPKCYSTTFFVWGCITFLGLVSSIILFLRTRTAYSAANGQQVINTTAKFRVDRTP
;
A
#
# COMPACT_ATOMS: atom_id res chain seq x y z
N MET A 1 35.02 -25.22 45.86
CA MET A 1 33.73 -24.62 45.45
C MET A 1 33.93 -24.11 44.02
N GLU A 2 33.86 -25.02 43.05
CA GLU A 2 34.00 -24.72 41.62
C GLU A 2 32.76 -23.94 41.14
N ARG A 3 32.97 -22.74 40.60
CA ARG A 3 31.94 -22.05 39.83
C ARG A 3 31.84 -22.72 38.46
N SER A 4 30.72 -23.37 38.20
CA SER A 4 30.39 -23.96 36.90
C SER A 4 30.34 -22.87 35.80
N PRO A 5 31.04 -23.03 34.67
CA PRO A 5 31.05 -22.08 33.55
C PRO A 5 29.81 -22.16 32.63
N THR A 6 28.81 -22.97 32.96
CA THR A 6 27.67 -23.31 32.07
C THR A 6 26.62 -22.19 31.88
N THR A 7 26.57 -21.19 32.76
CA THR A 7 25.48 -20.19 32.75
C THR A 7 25.62 -19.08 31.70
N THR A 8 26.82 -18.80 31.19
CA THR A 8 27.03 -17.76 30.16
C THR A 8 26.80 -18.28 28.75
N THR A 9 27.17 -19.53 28.47
CA THR A 9 26.97 -20.19 27.17
C THR A 9 25.49 -20.46 26.91
N GLU A 10 24.73 -20.93 27.90
CA GLU A 10 23.28 -21.14 27.76
C GLU A 10 22.53 -19.83 27.52
N GLN A 11 22.90 -18.75 28.21
CA GLN A 11 22.30 -17.43 27.99
C GLN A 11 22.63 -16.88 26.59
N GLN A 12 23.85 -17.05 26.10
CA GLN A 12 24.22 -16.64 24.73
C GLN A 12 23.53 -17.50 23.67
N GLN A 13 23.39 -18.80 23.89
CA GLN A 13 22.72 -19.74 22.98
C GLN A 13 21.21 -19.49 22.95
N GLN A 14 20.60 -19.13 24.08
CA GLN A 14 19.19 -18.75 24.19
C GLN A 14 18.92 -17.35 23.59
N GLN A 15 19.86 -16.41 23.72
CA GLN A 15 19.84 -15.11 23.05
C GLN A 15 19.98 -15.27 21.52
N GLY A 16 20.84 -16.19 21.06
CA GLY A 16 20.99 -16.57 19.65
C GLY A 16 19.74 -17.21 19.06
N ARG A 17 19.10 -18.15 19.79
CA ARG A 17 17.82 -18.76 19.42
C ARG A 17 16.68 -17.74 19.31
N ARG A 18 16.61 -16.78 20.24
CA ARG A 18 15.62 -15.67 20.20
C ARG A 18 15.85 -14.73 19.01
N ARG A 19 17.10 -14.41 18.68
CA ARG A 19 17.45 -13.57 17.52
C ARG A 19 17.19 -14.26 16.18
N SER A 20 17.47 -15.56 16.08
CA SER A 20 17.24 -16.37 14.87
C SER A 20 15.75 -16.63 14.61
N GLY A 21 14.99 -16.96 15.66
CA GLY A 21 13.53 -17.14 15.57
C GLY A 21 12.78 -15.88 15.13
N ALA A 22 13.30 -14.68 15.45
CA ALA A 22 12.72 -13.42 15.00
C ALA A 22 12.98 -13.11 13.52
N GLY A 23 14.09 -13.61 12.95
CA GLY A 23 14.50 -13.35 11.58
C GLY A 23 13.61 -13.99 10.53
N TRP A 24 13.28 -15.28 10.69
CA TRP A 24 12.41 -15.98 9.73
C TRP A 24 10.98 -15.43 9.73
N ARG A 25 10.46 -15.11 10.93
CA ARG A 25 9.08 -14.63 11.13
C ARG A 25 8.80 -13.31 10.42
N ARG A 26 9.70 -12.33 10.53
CA ARG A 26 9.54 -11.03 9.84
C ARG A 26 9.50 -11.17 8.32
N TRP A 27 10.31 -12.08 7.76
CA TRP A 27 10.33 -12.32 6.31
C TRP A 27 9.10 -13.12 5.87
N ALA A 28 8.65 -14.09 6.66
CA ALA A 28 7.39 -14.80 6.41
C ALA A 28 6.19 -13.83 6.41
N VAL A 29 6.14 -12.87 7.35
CA VAL A 29 5.12 -11.81 7.36
C VAL A 29 5.21 -10.94 6.11
N LEU A 30 6.41 -10.56 5.65
CA LEU A 30 6.56 -9.80 4.40
C LEU A 30 6.00 -10.57 3.19
N VAL A 31 6.35 -11.85 3.06
CA VAL A 31 5.84 -12.69 1.96
C VAL A 31 4.31 -12.83 2.04
N ALA A 32 3.76 -13.05 3.23
CA ALA A 32 2.33 -13.09 3.45
C ALA A 32 1.63 -11.78 3.04
N THR A 33 2.19 -10.61 3.39
CA THR A 33 1.65 -9.32 2.95
C THR A 33 1.76 -9.10 1.44
N VAL A 34 2.81 -9.62 0.78
CA VAL A 34 2.94 -9.59 -0.68
C VAL A 34 1.84 -10.42 -1.34
N TRP A 35 1.55 -11.62 -0.82
CA TRP A 35 0.48 -12.46 -1.36
C TRP A 35 -0.90 -11.84 -1.18
N ILE A 36 -1.21 -11.32 0.02
CA ILE A 36 -2.48 -10.64 0.28
C ILE A 36 -2.62 -9.43 -0.66
N GLN A 37 -1.57 -8.61 -0.80
CA GLN A 37 -1.63 -7.45 -1.70
C GLN A 37 -1.78 -7.86 -3.17
N ALA A 38 -1.13 -8.94 -3.60
CA ALA A 38 -1.24 -9.44 -4.98
C ALA A 38 -2.68 -9.79 -5.38
N VAL A 39 -3.56 -10.14 -4.44
CA VAL A 39 -4.94 -10.57 -4.73
C VAL A 39 -6.01 -9.58 -4.28
N THR A 40 -5.66 -8.51 -3.57
CA THR A 40 -6.65 -7.56 -3.00
C THR A 40 -6.76 -6.25 -3.79
N GLY A 41 -6.07 -6.11 -4.92
CA GLY A 41 -6.25 -5.02 -5.88
C GLY A 41 -7.46 -5.19 -6.81
N THR A 42 -8.58 -5.70 -6.28
CA THR A 42 -9.83 -6.05 -7.01
C THR A 42 -10.64 -4.85 -7.53
N ASN A 43 -10.10 -3.63 -7.41
CA ASN A 43 -10.65 -2.46 -8.11
C ASN A 43 -10.09 -2.34 -9.54
N PHE A 44 -8.92 -2.91 -9.80
CA PHE A 44 -8.24 -2.77 -11.08
C PHE A 44 -8.81 -3.67 -12.17
N ASP A 45 -9.56 -4.71 -11.80
CA ASP A 45 -10.23 -5.64 -12.72
C ASP A 45 -11.73 -5.33 -12.90
N PHE A 46 -12.25 -4.25 -12.30
CA PHE A 46 -13.65 -3.81 -12.49
C PHE A 46 -14.02 -3.72 -13.97
N SER A 47 -13.12 -3.18 -14.80
CA SER A 47 -13.32 -3.08 -16.25
C SER A 47 -13.56 -4.42 -16.94
N ALA A 48 -13.02 -5.53 -16.42
CA ALA A 48 -13.15 -6.85 -17.02
C ALA A 48 -14.58 -7.42 -16.92
N TYR A 49 -15.33 -7.06 -15.88
CA TYR A 49 -16.70 -7.57 -15.65
C TYR A 49 -17.78 -6.48 -15.69
N SER A 50 -17.42 -5.20 -15.65
CA SER A 50 -18.35 -4.07 -15.56
C SER A 50 -19.39 -4.04 -16.68
N SER A 51 -19.05 -4.41 -17.92
CA SER A 51 -20.00 -4.49 -19.03
C SER A 51 -21.06 -5.56 -18.84
N ALA A 52 -20.69 -6.71 -18.27
CA ALA A 52 -21.65 -7.78 -17.95
C ALA A 52 -22.54 -7.38 -16.78
N LEU A 53 -21.97 -6.72 -15.76
CA LEU A 53 -22.75 -6.17 -14.65
C LEU A 53 -23.76 -5.11 -15.11
N LYS A 54 -23.37 -4.23 -16.03
CA LYS A 54 -24.25 -3.24 -16.66
C LYS A 54 -25.43 -3.91 -17.37
N ALA A 55 -25.14 -4.94 -18.18
CA ALA A 55 -26.14 -5.64 -18.96
C ALA A 55 -27.18 -6.35 -18.06
N SER A 56 -26.73 -7.08 -17.03
CA SER A 56 -27.61 -7.77 -16.08
C SER A 56 -28.47 -6.80 -15.24
N LEU A 57 -27.90 -5.66 -14.83
CA LEU A 57 -28.66 -4.65 -14.07
C LEU A 57 -29.59 -3.78 -14.93
N GLY A 58 -29.44 -3.78 -16.25
CA GLY A 58 -30.20 -2.91 -17.16
C GLY A 58 -29.95 -1.41 -16.91
N VAL A 59 -28.73 -1.03 -16.52
CA VAL A 59 -28.41 0.36 -16.11
C VAL A 59 -27.63 1.14 -17.17
N SER A 60 -27.77 2.47 -17.13
CA SER A 60 -27.01 3.39 -17.97
C SER A 60 -25.50 3.35 -17.67
N GLN A 61 -24.69 3.90 -18.60
CA GLN A 61 -23.24 3.99 -18.39
C GLN A 61 -22.88 4.88 -17.18
N GLU A 62 -23.67 5.93 -16.94
CA GLU A 62 -23.51 6.82 -15.79
C GLU A 62 -23.74 6.06 -14.48
N ALA A 63 -24.83 5.29 -14.41
CA ALA A 63 -25.13 4.45 -13.26
C ALA A 63 -24.05 3.39 -12.98
N LEU A 64 -23.42 2.83 -14.02
CA LEU A 64 -22.27 1.93 -13.86
C LEU A 64 -21.05 2.66 -13.29
N ASN A 65 -20.76 3.88 -13.74
CA ASN A 65 -19.66 4.69 -13.20
C ASN A 65 -19.89 5.05 -11.72
N TYR A 66 -21.14 5.27 -11.31
CA TYR A 66 -21.47 5.47 -9.90
C TYR A 66 -21.21 4.21 -9.06
N LEU A 67 -21.33 2.99 -9.62
CA LEU A 67 -20.92 1.76 -8.91
C LEU A 67 -19.40 1.67 -8.72
N ALA A 68 -18.62 2.07 -9.74
CA ALA A 68 -17.17 2.19 -9.60
C ALA A 68 -16.80 3.24 -8.52
N THR A 69 -17.51 4.38 -8.54
CA THR A 69 -17.39 5.44 -7.54
C THR A 69 -17.80 4.96 -6.15
N ALA A 70 -18.79 4.07 -6.03
CA ALA A 70 -19.21 3.48 -4.77
C ALA A 70 -18.09 2.67 -4.13
N SER A 71 -17.36 1.88 -4.92
CA SER A 71 -16.18 1.16 -4.43
C SER A 71 -15.09 2.11 -3.95
N ASP A 72 -14.83 3.21 -4.67
CA ASP A 72 -13.93 4.25 -4.17
C ASP A 72 -14.44 4.93 -2.90
N LEU A 73 -15.76 5.13 -2.78
CA LEU A 73 -16.41 5.65 -1.58
C LEU A 73 -16.25 4.71 -0.38
N GLY A 74 -16.20 3.40 -0.61
CA GLY A 74 -15.86 2.41 0.41
C GLY A 74 -14.53 2.68 1.11
N LYS A 75 -13.54 3.21 0.37
CA LYS A 75 -12.23 3.58 0.93
C LYS A 75 -12.33 4.74 1.92
N ALA A 76 -13.35 5.59 1.82
CA ALA A 76 -13.63 6.65 2.79
C ALA A 76 -13.86 6.08 4.20
N LEU A 77 -14.51 4.91 4.28
CA LEU A 77 -14.79 4.22 5.53
C LEU A 77 -13.57 3.45 6.06
N GLY A 78 -12.43 3.55 5.40
CA GLY A 78 -11.19 2.88 5.78
C GLY A 78 -10.72 3.20 7.20
N TRP A 79 -11.00 4.39 7.74
CA TRP A 79 -10.62 4.74 9.13
C TRP A 79 -11.15 3.74 10.16
N SER A 80 -12.26 3.06 9.86
CA SER A 80 -12.84 2.00 10.71
C SER A 80 -11.91 0.81 10.89
N SER A 81 -11.04 0.49 9.93
CA SER A 81 -10.03 -0.58 10.09
C SER A 81 -8.98 -0.23 11.15
N GLY A 82 -8.58 1.04 11.20
CA GLY A 82 -7.66 1.55 12.23
C GLY A 82 -8.27 1.45 13.63
N LEU A 83 -9.57 1.79 13.75
CA LEU A 83 -10.31 1.63 15.00
C LEU A 83 -10.50 0.15 15.37
N ALA A 84 -10.81 -0.71 14.40
CA ALA A 84 -10.93 -2.15 14.62
C ALA A 84 -9.63 -2.75 15.18
N LEU A 85 -8.46 -2.29 14.71
CA LEU A 85 -7.15 -2.73 15.20
C LEU A 85 -6.80 -2.27 16.63
N ILE A 86 -7.58 -1.35 17.21
CA ILE A 86 -7.46 -0.98 18.64
C ILE A 86 -8.17 -2.02 19.51
N HIS A 87 -9.28 -2.59 19.02
CA HIS A 87 -10.14 -3.48 19.79
C HIS A 87 -9.96 -4.96 19.46
N LEU A 88 -9.49 -5.29 18.26
CA LEU A 88 -9.36 -6.65 17.74
C LEU A 88 -7.92 -6.97 17.34
N PRO A 89 -7.48 -8.23 17.47
CA PRO A 89 -6.16 -8.64 17.01
C PRO A 89 -6.08 -8.63 15.47
N LEU A 90 -4.87 -8.41 14.95
CA LEU A 90 -4.58 -8.33 13.50
C LEU A 90 -5.21 -9.47 12.65
N PRO A 91 -5.10 -10.75 13.03
CA PRO A 91 -5.72 -11.85 12.29
C PRO A 91 -7.24 -11.74 12.20
N ALA A 92 -7.91 -11.27 13.26
CA ALA A 92 -9.36 -11.12 13.26
C ALA A 92 -9.81 -10.00 12.29
N VAL A 93 -9.07 -8.89 12.24
CA VAL A 93 -9.35 -7.80 11.29
C VAL A 93 -9.13 -8.26 9.84
N LEU A 94 -8.10 -9.08 9.58
CA LEU A 94 -7.87 -9.69 8.27
C LEU A 94 -9.01 -10.63 7.84
N LEU A 95 -9.50 -11.48 8.75
CA LEU A 95 -10.60 -12.38 8.44
C LEU A 95 -11.92 -11.63 8.25
N LEU A 96 -12.14 -10.54 8.99
CA LEU A 96 -13.32 -9.69 8.83
C LEU A 96 -13.29 -8.93 7.49
N SER A 97 -12.11 -8.46 7.05
CA SER A 97 -11.97 -7.90 5.71
C SER A 97 -12.21 -8.94 4.62
N ALA A 98 -11.69 -10.17 4.79
CA ALA A 98 -11.93 -11.26 3.84
C ALA A 98 -13.40 -11.68 3.78
N ALA A 99 -14.10 -11.78 4.91
CA ALA A 99 -15.51 -12.13 4.97
C ALA A 99 -16.41 -11.06 4.33
N SER A 100 -16.14 -9.79 4.59
CA SER A 100 -16.88 -8.68 3.96
C SER A 100 -16.63 -8.60 2.44
N GLY A 101 -15.39 -8.83 2.00
CA GLY A 101 -15.04 -8.92 0.58
C GLY A 101 -15.73 -10.09 -0.12
N LEU A 102 -15.66 -11.29 0.48
CA LEU A 102 -16.36 -12.49 0.00
C LEU A 102 -17.86 -12.21 -0.19
N ALA A 103 -18.52 -11.67 0.83
CA ALA A 103 -19.95 -11.38 0.78
C ALA A 103 -20.28 -10.37 -0.34
N ALA A 104 -19.52 -9.28 -0.44
CA ALA A 104 -19.78 -8.24 -1.43
C ALA A 104 -19.58 -8.72 -2.88
N TYR A 105 -18.50 -9.46 -3.15
CA TYR A 105 -18.23 -9.99 -4.50
C TYR A 105 -19.09 -11.19 -4.86
N ALA A 106 -19.45 -12.06 -3.89
CA ALA A 106 -20.39 -13.15 -4.13
C ALA A 106 -21.80 -12.65 -4.48
N LEU A 107 -22.25 -11.57 -3.83
CA LEU A 107 -23.51 -10.93 -4.20
C LEU A 107 -23.45 -10.33 -5.61
N GLN A 108 -22.38 -9.62 -5.96
CA GLN A 108 -22.18 -9.13 -7.34
C GLN A 108 -22.15 -10.27 -8.36
N TYR A 109 -21.52 -11.39 -8.03
CA TYR A 109 -21.48 -12.58 -8.88
C TYR A 109 -22.87 -13.16 -9.10
N ALA A 110 -23.69 -13.26 -8.04
CA ALA A 110 -25.07 -13.72 -8.13
C ALA A 110 -25.96 -12.79 -8.96
N LEU A 111 -25.69 -11.48 -8.95
CA LEU A 111 -26.35 -10.52 -9.84
C LEU A 111 -26.04 -10.84 -11.31
N ILE A 112 -24.77 -10.99 -11.70
CA ILE A 112 -24.40 -11.29 -13.11
C ILE A 112 -24.96 -12.62 -13.62
N LEU A 113 -25.15 -13.61 -12.74
CA LEU A 113 -25.79 -14.88 -13.09
C LEU A 113 -27.32 -14.81 -13.14
N ASP A 114 -27.91 -13.64 -12.93
CA ASP A 114 -29.36 -13.39 -12.85
C ASP A 114 -30.08 -14.24 -11.78
N TYR A 115 -29.34 -14.74 -10.78
CA TYR A 115 -29.91 -15.49 -9.66
C TYR A 115 -30.57 -14.58 -8.62
N LEU A 116 -30.18 -13.30 -8.59
CA LEU A 116 -30.67 -12.33 -7.62
C LEU A 116 -30.97 -11.01 -8.34
N HIS A 117 -32.11 -10.41 -8.04
CA HIS A 117 -32.48 -9.08 -8.53
C HIS A 117 -32.52 -8.12 -7.33
N LEU A 118 -31.62 -7.14 -7.29
CA LEU A 118 -31.54 -6.16 -6.21
C LEU A 118 -31.77 -4.74 -6.75
N PRO A 119 -32.41 -3.86 -5.96
CA PRO A 119 -32.55 -2.46 -6.34
C PRO A 119 -31.17 -1.79 -6.39
N TYR A 120 -30.99 -0.83 -7.31
CA TYR A 120 -29.72 -0.15 -7.55
C TYR A 120 -29.03 0.41 -6.28
N PRO A 121 -29.72 1.05 -5.30
CA PRO A 121 -29.08 1.52 -4.08
C PRO A 121 -28.41 0.43 -3.25
N LEU A 122 -28.95 -0.80 -3.29
CA LEU A 122 -28.37 -1.93 -2.58
C LEU A 122 -27.12 -2.45 -3.31
N VAL A 123 -27.12 -2.45 -4.64
CA VAL A 123 -25.92 -2.75 -5.44
C VAL A 123 -24.82 -1.72 -5.17
N PHE A 124 -25.17 -0.44 -5.07
CA PHE A 124 -24.25 0.62 -4.67
C PHE A 124 -23.64 0.35 -3.29
N LEU A 125 -24.45 -0.03 -2.29
CA LEU A 125 -23.97 -0.40 -0.96
C LEU A 125 -23.02 -1.62 -1.01
N ILE A 126 -23.34 -2.62 -1.83
CA ILE A 126 -22.50 -3.81 -2.02
C ILE A 126 -21.14 -3.42 -2.59
N CYS A 127 -21.10 -2.58 -3.63
CA CYS A 127 -19.84 -2.07 -4.19
C CYS A 127 -19.06 -1.24 -3.16
N LEU A 128 -19.74 -0.45 -2.32
CA LEU A 128 -19.12 0.29 -1.22
C LEU A 128 -18.50 -0.63 -0.17
N VAL A 129 -19.15 -1.73 0.20
CA VAL A 129 -18.58 -2.74 1.11
C VAL A 129 -17.36 -3.42 0.49
N ALA A 130 -17.41 -3.75 -0.81
CA ALA A 130 -16.25 -4.30 -1.53
C ALA A 130 -15.04 -3.34 -1.46
N GLY A 131 -15.26 -2.05 -1.72
CA GLY A 131 -14.23 -1.02 -1.59
C GLY A 131 -13.66 -0.86 -0.17
N CYS A 132 -14.52 -0.95 0.84
CA CYS A 132 -14.14 -0.90 2.25
C CYS A 132 -13.23 -2.08 2.62
N SER A 133 -13.59 -3.29 2.20
CA SER A 133 -12.79 -4.51 2.41
C SER A 133 -11.35 -4.36 1.89
N ILE A 134 -11.17 -3.80 0.69
CA ILE A 134 -9.86 -3.53 0.09
C ILE A 134 -9.03 -2.59 0.98
N CYS A 135 -9.64 -1.55 1.54
CA CYS A 135 -8.95 -0.62 2.43
C CYS A 135 -8.52 -1.28 3.74
N TRP A 136 -9.33 -2.20 4.27
CA TRP A 136 -9.00 -2.96 5.47
C TRP A 136 -7.81 -3.90 5.23
N PHE A 137 -7.79 -4.64 4.11
CA PHE A 137 -6.66 -5.47 3.71
C PHE A 137 -5.35 -4.67 3.62
N ASN A 138 -5.39 -3.52 2.95
CA ASN A 138 -4.25 -2.62 2.85
C ASN A 138 -3.76 -2.18 4.24
N THR A 139 -4.69 -1.78 5.12
CA THR A 139 -4.34 -1.33 6.49
C THR A 139 -3.64 -2.43 7.29
N VAL A 140 -4.16 -3.66 7.25
CA VAL A 140 -3.55 -4.81 7.92
C VAL A 140 -2.13 -5.04 7.41
N CYS A 141 -1.93 -5.02 6.09
CA CYS A 141 -0.60 -5.19 5.48
C CYS A 141 0.37 -4.09 5.90
N PHE A 142 -0.07 -2.83 5.95
CA PHE A 142 0.79 -1.71 6.36
C PHE A 142 1.25 -1.86 7.81
N VAL A 143 0.32 -2.19 8.71
CA VAL A 143 0.63 -2.40 10.13
C VAL A 143 1.58 -3.58 10.31
N LEU A 144 1.37 -4.68 9.58
CA LEU A 144 2.28 -5.84 9.61
C LEU A 144 3.70 -5.48 9.14
N CYS A 145 3.85 -4.77 8.03
CA CYS A 145 5.17 -4.32 7.55
C CYS A 145 5.84 -3.36 8.53
N ILE A 146 5.09 -2.44 9.14
CA ILE A 146 5.64 -1.44 10.08
C ILE A 146 6.09 -2.07 11.40
N ARG A 147 5.32 -3.05 11.91
CA ARG A 147 5.69 -3.81 13.12
C ARG A 147 6.86 -4.77 12.88
N SER A 148 6.97 -5.32 11.67
CA SER A 148 8.00 -6.32 11.33
C SER A 148 9.38 -5.75 11.01
N PHE A 149 9.48 -4.48 10.59
CA PHE A 149 10.74 -3.88 10.13
C PHE A 149 11.12 -2.61 10.89
N SER A 150 12.43 -2.38 11.00
CA SER A 150 13.02 -1.18 11.61
C SER A 150 12.80 0.06 10.74
N SER A 151 12.90 1.26 11.33
CA SER A 151 12.65 2.55 10.64
C SER A 151 13.39 2.71 9.30
N SER A 152 14.61 2.19 9.18
CA SER A 152 15.40 2.25 7.95
C SER A 152 14.90 1.32 6.83
N ASN A 153 14.18 0.23 7.14
CA ASN A 153 13.77 -0.80 6.17
C ASN A 153 12.24 -0.84 5.98
N ARG A 154 11.44 -0.17 6.83
CA ARG A 154 9.98 -0.04 6.68
C ARG A 154 9.54 0.42 5.29
N PRO A 155 10.15 1.47 4.69
CA PRO A 155 9.73 1.95 3.38
C PRO A 155 9.95 0.90 2.28
N LEU A 156 11.06 0.15 2.35
CA LEU A 156 11.37 -0.94 1.42
C LEU A 156 10.32 -2.06 1.49
N ALA A 157 9.93 -2.46 2.71
CA ALA A 157 8.91 -3.48 2.92
C ALA A 157 7.52 -3.01 2.44
N LEU A 158 7.13 -1.79 2.80
CA LEU A 158 5.85 -1.19 2.42
C LEU A 158 5.72 -1.07 0.90
N SER A 159 6.71 -0.46 0.25
CA SER A 159 6.74 -0.28 -1.20
C SER A 159 6.68 -1.63 -1.95
N LEU A 160 7.44 -2.63 -1.47
CA LEU A 160 7.42 -3.97 -2.06
C LEU A 160 6.02 -4.58 -1.95
N SER A 161 5.44 -4.60 -0.74
CA SER A 161 4.10 -5.16 -0.52
C SER A 161 3.02 -4.43 -1.32
N ILE A 162 3.00 -3.10 -1.29
CA ILE A 162 2.03 -2.25 -2.01
C ILE A 162 2.15 -2.40 -3.53
N SER A 163 3.35 -2.62 -4.05
CA SER A 163 3.54 -2.74 -5.50
C SER A 163 2.69 -3.88 -6.06
N PHE A 164 2.69 -5.07 -5.43
CA PHE A 164 1.90 -6.23 -5.87
C PHE A 164 0.39 -5.98 -5.96
N ASN A 165 -0.18 -5.05 -5.19
CA ASN A 165 -1.58 -4.63 -5.34
C ASN A 165 -1.87 -4.04 -6.74
N GLY A 166 -0.86 -3.47 -7.41
CA GLY A 166 -0.96 -2.96 -8.78
C GLY A 166 -0.86 -4.06 -9.86
N LEU A 167 -0.52 -5.29 -9.48
CA LEU A 167 -0.48 -6.45 -10.39
C LEU A 167 -1.73 -7.33 -10.26
N SER A 168 -2.65 -7.04 -9.34
CA SER A 168 -3.82 -7.89 -9.09
C SER A 168 -4.64 -8.14 -10.34
N ALA A 169 -4.94 -7.12 -11.15
CA ALA A 169 -5.68 -7.30 -12.39
C ALA A 169 -5.00 -8.28 -13.37
N ALA A 170 -3.67 -8.22 -13.48
CA ALA A 170 -2.91 -9.15 -14.32
C ALA A 170 -2.97 -10.58 -13.76
N PHE A 171 -2.86 -10.76 -12.44
CA PHE A 171 -3.05 -12.08 -11.81
C PHE A 171 -4.45 -12.64 -12.06
N TYR A 172 -5.50 -11.83 -11.86
CA TYR A 172 -6.88 -12.24 -12.13
C TYR A 172 -7.10 -12.59 -13.60
N THR A 173 -6.47 -11.86 -14.53
CA THR A 173 -6.50 -12.18 -15.96
C THR A 173 -5.89 -13.57 -16.24
N LEU A 174 -4.76 -13.91 -15.62
CA LEU A 174 -4.17 -15.24 -15.78
C LEU A 174 -5.06 -16.36 -15.22
N PHE A 175 -5.69 -16.14 -14.06
CA PHE A 175 -6.66 -17.09 -13.50
C PHE A 175 -7.88 -17.24 -14.41
N ALA A 176 -8.44 -16.13 -14.91
CA ALA A 176 -9.59 -16.13 -15.81
C ALA A 176 -9.27 -16.87 -17.10
N ASN A 177 -8.10 -16.61 -17.71
CA ASN A 177 -7.65 -17.29 -18.92
C ASN A 177 -7.48 -18.80 -18.72
N ALA A 178 -7.03 -19.24 -17.54
CA ALA A 178 -6.84 -20.66 -17.23
C ALA A 178 -8.16 -21.39 -16.90
N LEU A 179 -9.09 -20.74 -16.21
CA LEU A 179 -10.32 -21.35 -15.72
C LEU A 179 -11.48 -21.26 -16.72
N SER A 180 -11.75 -20.06 -17.24
CA SER A 180 -12.84 -19.81 -18.19
C SER A 180 -12.60 -18.48 -18.91
N PRO A 181 -11.86 -18.51 -20.04
CA PRO A 181 -11.38 -17.31 -20.74
C PRO A 181 -12.49 -16.44 -21.35
N PHE A 182 -13.71 -16.99 -21.48
CA PHE A 182 -14.83 -16.30 -22.14
C PHE A 182 -15.89 -15.77 -21.16
N SER A 183 -15.76 -16.04 -19.86
CA SER A 183 -16.80 -15.64 -18.90
C SER A 183 -16.34 -14.48 -18.00
N PRO A 184 -16.96 -13.29 -18.11
CA PRO A 184 -16.64 -12.15 -17.26
C PRO A 184 -17.03 -12.37 -15.78
N SER A 185 -17.98 -13.27 -15.49
CA SER A 185 -18.41 -13.56 -14.12
C SER A 185 -17.31 -14.24 -13.29
N VAL A 186 -16.33 -14.87 -13.93
CA VAL A 186 -15.20 -15.54 -13.27
C VAL A 186 -14.37 -14.56 -12.44
N TYR A 187 -14.22 -13.31 -12.89
CA TYR A 187 -13.50 -12.28 -12.15
C TYR A 187 -14.14 -12.02 -10.78
N LEU A 188 -15.46 -11.91 -10.71
CA LEU A 188 -16.18 -11.73 -9.45
C LEU A 188 -16.08 -12.95 -8.53
N LEU A 189 -16.16 -14.16 -9.10
CA LEU A 189 -15.95 -15.40 -8.34
C LEU A 189 -14.55 -15.46 -7.73
N LEU A 190 -13.53 -15.12 -8.53
CA LEU A 190 -12.14 -15.07 -8.08
C LEU A 190 -11.96 -13.99 -7.00
N ASN A 191 -12.52 -12.79 -7.19
CA ASN A 191 -12.48 -11.70 -6.21
C ASN A 191 -13.14 -12.08 -4.88
N ALA A 192 -14.14 -12.95 -4.90
CA ALA A 192 -14.78 -13.46 -3.69
C ALA A 192 -13.91 -14.50 -2.96
N ILE A 193 -13.37 -15.48 -3.70
CA ILE A 193 -12.73 -16.67 -3.12
C ILE A 193 -11.24 -16.48 -2.85
N VAL A 194 -10.49 -15.91 -3.81
CA VAL A 194 -9.03 -15.88 -3.77
C VAL A 194 -8.50 -15.07 -2.58
N PRO A 195 -9.01 -13.86 -2.27
CA PRO A 195 -8.56 -13.12 -1.08
C PRO A 195 -8.79 -13.86 0.24
N LEU A 196 -9.88 -14.61 0.36
CA LEU A 196 -10.16 -15.43 1.54
C LEU A 196 -9.16 -16.58 1.67
N VAL A 197 -8.96 -17.35 0.60
CA VAL A 197 -8.01 -18.47 0.59
C VAL A 197 -6.60 -18.00 0.91
N VAL A 198 -6.14 -16.92 0.27
CA VAL A 198 -4.81 -16.36 0.52
C VAL A 198 -4.69 -15.84 1.96
N SER A 199 -5.74 -15.24 2.53
CA SER A 199 -5.74 -14.80 3.93
C SER A 199 -5.62 -15.97 4.92
N LEU A 200 -6.29 -17.09 4.64
CA LEU A 200 -6.18 -18.30 5.44
C LEU A 200 -4.77 -18.92 5.34
N VAL A 201 -4.19 -18.96 4.14
CA VAL A 201 -2.82 -19.44 3.91
C VAL A 201 -1.78 -18.52 4.57
N ALA A 202 -2.01 -17.21 4.60
CA ALA A 202 -1.15 -16.22 5.24
C ALA A 202 -1.26 -16.22 6.78
N LEU A 203 -2.36 -16.74 7.34
CA LEU A 203 -2.67 -16.69 8.77
C LEU A 203 -1.57 -17.24 9.68
N PRO A 204 -0.92 -18.39 9.40
CA PRO A 204 0.14 -18.93 10.25
C PRO A 204 1.34 -17.99 10.40
N ALA A 205 1.74 -17.31 9.32
CA ALA A 205 2.84 -16.35 9.34
C ALA A 205 2.50 -15.12 10.21
N ILE A 206 1.24 -14.69 10.17
CA ILE A 206 0.74 -13.54 10.94
C ILE A 206 0.58 -13.89 12.43
N LEU A 207 0.04 -15.07 12.74
CA LEU A 207 -0.13 -15.54 14.13
C LEU A 207 1.20 -15.75 14.85
N CYS A 208 2.25 -16.13 14.12
CA CYS A 208 3.58 -16.31 14.70
C CYS A 208 4.33 -14.99 15.00
N HIS A 209 3.75 -13.83 14.66
CA HIS A 209 4.37 -12.53 14.90
C HIS A 209 4.37 -12.18 16.40
N PRO A 210 5.54 -12.05 17.06
CA PRO A 210 5.60 -11.74 18.49
C PRO A 210 5.15 -10.30 18.78
N HIS A 211 4.51 -10.11 19.93
CA HIS A 211 3.91 -8.84 20.37
C HIS A 211 4.91 -7.85 20.99
N ASP A 212 6.18 -8.23 21.16
CA ASP A 212 7.13 -7.49 22.00
C ASP A 212 8.13 -6.63 21.20
N GLY A 213 7.99 -5.31 21.35
CA GLY A 213 8.77 -4.27 20.68
C GLY A 213 10.21 -4.07 21.20
N HIS A 214 10.97 -5.13 21.47
CA HIS A 214 12.36 -4.98 21.93
C HIS A 214 13.37 -4.89 20.76
N LEU A 215 13.72 -3.65 20.42
CA LEU A 215 15.00 -3.18 19.86
C LEU A 215 15.72 -4.16 18.89
N HIS A 216 15.22 -4.25 17.66
CA HIS A 216 15.91 -4.95 16.59
C HIS A 216 17.16 -4.18 16.13
N VAL A 217 18.33 -4.64 16.55
CA VAL A 217 19.62 -4.27 15.94
C VAL A 217 19.58 -4.66 14.46
N VAL A 218 19.78 -3.67 13.58
CA VAL A 218 19.73 -3.81 12.12
C VAL A 218 20.92 -4.65 11.62
N PRO A 219 20.72 -5.84 11.04
CA PRO A 219 21.77 -6.52 10.30
C PRO A 219 22.02 -5.74 8.99
N LYS A 220 23.27 -5.37 8.69
CA LYS A 220 23.67 -4.76 7.41
C LYS A 220 23.28 -5.63 6.18
N HIS A 221 22.99 -6.91 6.38
CA HIS A 221 22.63 -7.89 5.36
C HIS A 221 21.20 -7.72 4.80
N ASP A 222 20.29 -7.05 5.51
CA ASP A 222 18.88 -6.93 5.08
C ASP A 222 18.71 -6.18 3.74
N LYS A 223 19.58 -5.21 3.44
CA LYS A 223 19.50 -4.43 2.18
C LYS A 223 19.75 -5.27 0.93
N HIS A 224 20.62 -6.29 1.02
CA HIS A 224 20.88 -7.20 -0.10
C HIS A 224 19.70 -8.13 -0.35
N ILE A 225 19.05 -8.60 0.72
CA ILE A 225 17.81 -9.39 0.62
C ILE A 225 16.70 -8.57 -0.03
N PHE A 226 16.51 -7.31 0.40
CA PHE A 226 15.56 -6.42 -0.26
C PHE A 226 15.90 -6.18 -1.73
N LEU A 227 17.16 -5.95 -2.09
CA LEU A 227 17.55 -5.80 -3.49
C LEU A 227 17.18 -7.03 -4.34
N GLY A 228 17.42 -8.24 -3.82
CA GLY A 228 17.01 -9.49 -4.47
C GLY A 228 15.50 -9.60 -4.63
N LEU A 229 14.73 -9.27 -3.59
CA LEU A 229 13.26 -9.25 -3.64
C LEU A 229 12.71 -8.22 -4.64
N TYR A 230 13.35 -7.05 -4.74
CA TYR A 230 12.97 -6.02 -5.71
C TYR A 230 13.28 -6.44 -7.14
N LEU A 231 14.42 -7.09 -7.38
CA LEU A 231 14.74 -7.66 -8.68
C LEU A 231 13.75 -8.75 -9.06
N LEU A 232 13.40 -9.64 -8.13
CA LEU A 232 12.40 -10.66 -8.33
C LEU A 232 11.03 -10.05 -8.64
N ALA A 233 10.59 -9.06 -7.87
CA ALA A 233 9.34 -8.35 -8.12
C ALA A 233 9.33 -7.67 -9.49
N PHE A 234 10.45 -7.07 -9.91
CA PHE A 234 10.61 -6.49 -11.24
C PHE A 234 10.44 -7.55 -12.33
N ILE A 235 11.08 -8.72 -12.19
CA ILE A 235 10.95 -9.86 -13.11
C ILE A 235 9.49 -10.35 -13.14
N THR A 236 8.86 -10.51 -11.98
CA THR A 236 7.44 -10.91 -11.88
C THR A 236 6.53 -9.90 -12.58
N GLY A 237 6.76 -8.60 -12.40
CA GLY A 237 6.02 -7.55 -13.09
C GLY A 237 6.13 -7.71 -14.60
N ILE A 238 7.35 -7.75 -15.15
CA ILE A 238 7.59 -7.92 -16.59
C ILE A 238 6.96 -9.21 -17.12
N TYR A 239 7.07 -10.32 -16.39
CA TYR A 239 6.45 -11.59 -16.74
C TYR A 239 4.93 -11.43 -16.91
N LEU A 240 4.26 -10.79 -15.94
CA LEU A 240 2.81 -10.59 -15.99
C LEU A 240 2.38 -9.63 -17.10
N VAL A 241 3.14 -8.57 -17.37
CA VAL A 241 2.84 -7.65 -18.47
C VAL A 241 2.86 -8.37 -19.81
N ILE A 242 3.93 -9.14 -20.04
CA ILE A 242 4.15 -9.87 -21.29
C ILE A 242 3.06 -10.94 -21.43
N PHE A 243 2.95 -11.85 -20.47
CA PHE A 243 2.10 -13.03 -20.62
C PHE A 243 0.62 -12.79 -20.33
N GLY A 244 0.26 -11.77 -19.55
CA GLY A 244 -1.12 -11.38 -19.30
C GLY A 244 -1.84 -10.78 -20.51
N SER A 245 -1.08 -10.31 -21.50
CA SER A 245 -1.62 -9.67 -22.71
C SER A 245 -1.88 -10.65 -23.87
N PHE A 246 -1.46 -11.92 -23.75
CA PHE A 246 -1.63 -12.91 -24.81
C PHE A 246 -2.88 -13.77 -24.59
N ASN A 247 -3.68 -13.93 -25.63
CA ASN A 247 -4.73 -14.94 -25.68
C ASN A 247 -4.09 -16.31 -25.92
N THR A 248 -3.77 -17.01 -24.83
CA THR A 248 -3.15 -18.33 -24.86
C THR A 248 -4.19 -19.44 -25.02
N THR A 249 -3.81 -20.55 -25.65
CA THR A 249 -4.59 -21.80 -25.58
C THR A 249 -4.70 -22.27 -24.13
N ASN A 250 -5.71 -23.07 -23.79
CA ASN A 250 -5.95 -23.52 -22.40
C ASN A 250 -4.67 -24.10 -21.75
N SER A 251 -3.93 -24.97 -22.44
CA SER A 251 -2.70 -25.57 -21.89
C SER A 251 -1.61 -24.53 -21.61
N THR A 252 -1.42 -23.55 -22.50
CA THR A 252 -0.44 -22.48 -22.31
C THR A 252 -0.86 -21.52 -21.19
N ALA A 253 -2.16 -21.27 -21.00
CA ALA A 253 -2.69 -20.45 -19.91
C ALA A 253 -2.32 -21.04 -18.53
N TRP A 254 -2.46 -22.36 -18.36
CA TRP A 254 -2.07 -23.05 -17.12
C TRP A 254 -0.56 -23.02 -16.87
N VAL A 255 0.26 -23.13 -17.92
CA VAL A 255 1.73 -23.01 -17.81
C VAL A 255 2.12 -21.60 -17.36
N VAL A 256 1.52 -20.57 -17.96
CA VAL A 256 1.77 -19.17 -17.60
C VAL A 256 1.33 -18.89 -16.16
N LEU A 257 0.14 -19.36 -15.77
CA LEU A 257 -0.36 -19.22 -14.40
C LEU A 257 0.59 -19.92 -13.41
N THR A 258 1.04 -21.13 -13.72
CA THR A 258 1.98 -21.88 -12.88
C THR A 258 3.30 -21.12 -12.73
N GLY A 259 3.83 -20.55 -13.80
CA GLY A 259 5.03 -19.70 -13.76
C GLY A 259 4.85 -18.48 -12.84
N ALA A 260 3.71 -17.79 -12.93
CA ALA A 260 3.39 -16.67 -12.05
C ALA A 260 3.31 -17.08 -10.57
N MET A 261 2.67 -18.22 -10.28
CA MET A 261 2.55 -18.75 -8.91
C MET A 261 3.91 -19.16 -8.33
N VAL A 262 4.78 -19.76 -9.15
CA VAL A 262 6.17 -20.08 -8.76
C VAL A 262 6.93 -18.79 -8.42
N LEU A 263 6.85 -17.76 -9.28
CA LEU A 263 7.50 -16.47 -9.03
C LEU A 263 7.01 -15.80 -7.73
N LEU A 264 5.71 -15.91 -7.41
CA LEU A 264 5.14 -15.44 -6.14
C LEU A 264 5.59 -16.26 -4.92
N ALA A 265 5.88 -17.55 -5.09
CA ALA A 265 6.30 -18.45 -4.02
C ALA A 265 7.81 -18.40 -3.74
N LEU A 266 8.64 -18.03 -4.74
CA LEU A 266 10.10 -17.93 -4.60
C LEU A 266 10.59 -17.11 -3.38
N PRO A 267 9.96 -15.99 -2.99
CA PRO A 267 10.34 -15.25 -1.77
C PRO A 267 10.32 -16.09 -0.48
N LEU A 268 9.62 -17.24 -0.43
CA LEU A 268 9.61 -18.16 0.71
C LEU A 268 10.98 -18.82 0.98
N ILE A 269 11.89 -18.84 0.00
CA ILE A 269 13.24 -19.38 0.19
C ILE A 269 13.98 -18.58 1.28
N ILE A 270 13.68 -17.29 1.44
CA ILE A 270 14.30 -16.43 2.46
C ILE A 270 13.91 -16.87 3.88
N PRO A 271 12.63 -16.95 4.26
CA PRO A 271 12.25 -17.47 5.57
C PRO A 271 12.69 -18.94 5.75
N ALA A 272 12.59 -19.78 4.72
CA ALA A 272 13.01 -21.18 4.80
C ALA A 272 14.52 -21.36 5.08
N SER A 273 15.37 -20.66 4.33
CA SER A 273 16.83 -20.70 4.54
C SER A 273 17.23 -20.18 5.91
N SER A 274 16.59 -19.10 6.39
CA SER A 274 16.82 -18.58 7.75
C SER A 274 16.37 -19.55 8.86
N SER A 275 15.44 -20.46 8.55
CA SER A 275 15.03 -21.54 9.47
C SER A 275 15.96 -22.76 9.37
N CYS A 276 16.50 -23.07 8.18
CA CYS A 276 17.33 -24.25 7.92
C CYS A 276 18.81 -24.07 8.26
N SER A 277 19.37 -22.86 8.28
CA SER A 277 20.75 -22.59 8.76
C SER A 277 20.96 -22.94 10.25
N HIS A 278 19.97 -23.53 10.91
CA HIS A 278 20.02 -24.07 12.26
C HIS A 278 20.34 -25.58 12.31
N VAL A 279 20.33 -26.32 11.18
CA VAL A 279 20.47 -27.79 11.26
C VAL A 279 21.91 -28.31 11.08
N ASP A 280 22.80 -27.60 10.36
CA ASP A 280 24.17 -28.06 10.16
C ASP A 280 25.20 -26.92 10.21
N THR A 281 25.83 -26.74 11.38
CA THR A 281 27.25 -26.29 11.46
C THR A 281 27.79 -26.59 12.86
N HIS A 282 28.20 -27.85 13.06
CA HIS A 282 29.29 -28.16 13.99
C HIS A 282 30.59 -27.93 13.22
N ASP A 283 31.09 -26.69 13.20
CA ASP A 283 32.48 -26.43 12.83
C ASP A 283 33.31 -26.29 14.11
N PRO A 284 34.50 -26.91 14.18
CA PRO A 284 35.35 -26.90 15.38
C PRO A 284 35.99 -25.52 15.60
N GLU A 285 36.00 -25.08 16.86
CA GLU A 285 36.65 -23.85 17.33
C GLU A 285 38.13 -23.77 16.93
N PRO A 286 38.62 -22.62 16.41
CA PRO A 286 40.01 -22.22 16.58
C PRO A 286 40.16 -21.58 17.96
N THR A 287 40.99 -22.20 18.79
CA THR A 287 41.45 -21.74 20.11
C THR A 287 41.92 -20.28 20.08
N ALA A 288 41.17 -19.40 20.76
CA ALA A 288 41.61 -18.04 21.06
C ALA A 288 41.84 -17.90 22.58
N GLN A 289 43.03 -17.40 22.89
CA GLN A 289 43.67 -17.43 24.18
C GLN A 289 42.98 -16.58 25.25
N LEU A 290 43.02 -17.15 26.46
CA LEU A 290 42.75 -16.59 27.77
C LEU A 290 43.32 -15.17 27.91
N ASN A 291 42.50 -14.19 28.30
CA ASN A 291 42.94 -13.11 29.18
C ASN A 291 41.78 -12.66 30.07
N HIS A 292 42.05 -12.82 31.35
CA HIS A 292 41.23 -12.54 32.50
C HIS A 292 41.48 -11.07 32.87
N ASP A 293 40.49 -10.18 32.82
CA ASP A 293 40.34 -9.24 33.94
C ASP A 293 38.96 -8.58 34.08
N ASP A 294 38.61 -8.53 35.34
CA ASP A 294 37.80 -7.60 36.09
C ASP A 294 36.27 -7.64 36.18
N SER A 295 35.89 -7.46 37.44
CA SER A 295 34.65 -7.79 38.12
C SER A 295 33.97 -6.50 38.58
N LYS A 296 32.63 -6.45 38.48
CA LYS A 296 31.73 -5.78 39.44
C LYS A 296 30.26 -5.89 39.02
N LYS A 297 29.56 -6.83 39.66
CA LYS A 297 28.16 -6.68 40.09
C LYS A 297 28.17 -6.49 41.61
N PRO A 298 27.19 -5.78 42.21
CA PRO A 298 26.70 -6.15 43.51
C PRO A 298 25.30 -6.76 43.40
N LEU A 299 25.20 -7.99 43.90
CA LEU A 299 23.98 -8.65 44.36
C LEU A 299 23.61 -8.08 45.74
N LEU A 300 22.32 -7.88 46.02
CA LEU A 300 21.77 -8.17 47.34
C LEU A 300 20.32 -8.69 47.21
N LEU A 301 20.11 -9.89 47.75
CA LEU A 301 18.85 -10.51 48.09
C LEU A 301 18.95 -10.81 49.60
N ASN A 302 17.94 -10.49 50.42
CA ASN A 302 17.15 -11.45 51.23
C ASN A 302 16.38 -10.81 52.42
N ASN A 303 15.06 -11.09 52.44
CA ASN A 303 14.09 -11.41 53.51
C ASN A 303 14.08 -10.75 54.91
N ASN A 304 12.88 -10.34 55.38
CA ASN A 304 12.09 -11.11 56.37
C ASN A 304 10.62 -10.61 56.55
N HIS A 305 9.79 -11.55 57.02
CA HIS A 305 8.33 -11.67 57.23
C HIS A 305 7.57 -10.54 57.98
N SER A 306 6.28 -10.33 57.64
CA SER A 306 5.09 -10.83 58.40
C SER A 306 3.74 -10.11 58.09
N THR A 307 2.69 -10.94 57.87
CA THR A 307 1.26 -10.81 58.24
C THR A 307 0.25 -9.93 57.46
N GLU A 308 -0.69 -10.64 56.80
CA GLU A 308 -2.14 -10.45 56.57
C GLU A 308 -2.83 -9.09 56.26
N SER A 309 -3.52 -9.13 55.11
CA SER A 309 -4.94 -8.75 54.88
C SER A 309 -5.34 -7.30 54.53
N ASN A 310 -6.17 -7.27 53.48
CA ASN A 310 -7.17 -6.28 53.06
C ASN A 310 -6.77 -4.94 52.43
N ALA A 311 -7.13 -4.87 51.15
CA ALA A 311 -7.83 -3.78 50.48
C ALA A 311 -7.10 -2.46 50.19
N MET A 312 -7.56 -1.87 49.08
CA MET A 312 -7.42 -0.48 48.65
C MET A 312 -6.36 -0.22 47.57
N ILE A 313 -6.91 -0.01 46.37
CA ILE A 313 -6.34 0.68 45.22
C ILE A 313 -5.77 2.02 45.71
N GLN A 314 -4.44 2.14 45.75
CA GLN A 314 -3.74 3.40 45.95
C GLN A 314 -2.86 3.67 44.73
N LYS A 315 -3.26 4.68 43.95
CA LYS A 315 -2.44 5.40 42.98
C LYS A 315 -1.20 5.97 43.67
N THR A 316 -0.02 5.68 43.12
CA THR A 316 1.23 6.41 43.36
C THR A 316 1.72 6.82 41.97
N VAL A 317 1.43 8.02 41.46
CA VAL A 317 2.16 9.29 41.69
C VAL A 317 3.67 9.08 41.71
N GLU A 318 4.27 8.98 40.52
CA GLU A 318 5.67 9.33 40.33
C GLU A 318 5.76 10.80 39.88
N HIS A 319 6.49 11.58 40.66
CA HIS A 319 6.74 13.00 40.47
C HIS A 319 7.66 13.23 39.25
N PRO A 320 7.54 14.38 38.56
CA PRO A 320 8.19 14.66 37.30
C PRO A 320 9.62 15.15 37.51
N MET A 321 10.55 14.65 36.70
CA MET A 321 11.86 15.26 36.54
C MET A 321 11.74 16.32 35.45
N GLN A 322 11.50 17.55 35.90
CA GLN A 322 11.46 18.76 35.09
C GLN A 322 12.84 19.42 35.06
N ASP A 323 13.11 20.05 33.91
CA ASP A 323 14.16 21.03 33.59
C ASP A 323 15.47 20.55 32.93
N CYS A 324 15.45 20.59 31.60
CA CYS A 324 16.22 21.62 30.91
C CYS A 324 15.43 22.20 29.72
N CYS A 325 14.75 23.31 30.01
CA CYS A 325 14.32 24.40 29.11
C CYS A 325 13.14 24.17 28.15
N LEU A 326 11.96 24.32 28.75
CA LEU A 326 10.73 24.82 28.15
C LEU A 326 10.92 26.19 27.48
N GLY A 327 10.30 26.36 26.30
CA GLY A 327 9.61 27.61 25.96
C GLY A 327 10.25 28.52 24.92
N THR A 328 9.97 28.24 23.64
CA THR A 328 9.63 29.34 22.72
C THR A 328 8.52 28.85 21.80
N ILE A 329 7.35 29.44 22.01
CA ILE A 329 6.27 29.71 21.06
C ILE A 329 6.29 28.87 19.78
N LEU A 330 5.21 28.12 19.59
CA LEU A 330 4.47 27.92 18.33
C LEU A 330 4.88 28.84 17.16
N GLU A 331 6.10 28.70 16.63
CA GLU A 331 6.57 29.53 15.52
C GLU A 331 6.27 28.82 14.20
N LYS A 332 5.04 29.06 13.72
CA LYS A 332 4.60 28.88 12.33
C LYS A 332 4.48 27.45 11.79
N GLY A 333 3.98 26.50 12.57
CA GLY A 333 3.45 25.23 12.04
C GLY A 333 4.40 24.47 11.09
N ARG A 334 5.70 24.47 11.40
CA ARG A 334 6.74 23.70 10.70
C ARG A 334 7.09 22.47 11.53
N MET A 335 7.21 21.31 10.89
CA MET A 335 7.78 20.12 11.54
C MET A 335 9.28 20.33 11.81
N LEU A 336 9.68 20.28 13.08
CA LEU A 336 11.08 20.40 13.50
C LEU A 336 11.73 19.05 13.86
N VAL A 337 10.92 18.03 14.16
CA VAL A 337 11.35 16.66 14.53
C VAL A 337 10.55 15.64 13.71
N LEU A 338 11.24 14.73 13.03
CA LEU A 338 10.61 13.62 12.28
C LEU A 338 10.24 12.47 13.23
N CYS A 339 9.20 11.71 12.90
CA CYS A 339 8.75 10.52 13.64
C CYS A 339 8.16 10.78 15.03
N GLU A 340 7.79 12.02 15.36
CA GLU A 340 7.09 12.33 16.60
C GLU A 340 5.63 11.87 16.53
N GLU A 341 5.11 11.32 17.63
CA GLU A 341 3.74 10.83 17.66
C GLU A 341 2.74 11.97 17.59
N HIS A 342 1.99 12.02 16.49
CA HIS A 342 0.91 12.97 16.34
C HIS A 342 -0.44 12.25 16.40
N SER A 343 -1.21 12.57 17.45
CA SER A 343 -2.64 12.27 17.51
C SER A 343 -3.34 12.92 16.30
N ALA A 344 -4.39 12.29 15.75
CA ALA A 344 -5.15 12.78 14.59
C ALA A 344 -5.61 14.25 14.72
N LYS A 345 -5.86 14.73 15.94
CA LYS A 345 -6.20 16.15 16.18
C LYS A 345 -5.03 17.09 15.89
N LYS A 346 -3.80 16.70 16.26
CA LYS A 346 -2.59 17.48 15.96
C LYS A 346 -2.24 17.42 14.47
N LEU A 347 -2.52 16.28 13.80
CA LEU A 347 -2.33 16.10 12.37
C LEU A 347 -3.06 17.16 11.54
N ILE A 348 -4.37 17.32 11.79
CA ILE A 348 -5.26 18.23 11.04
C ILE A 348 -4.91 19.72 11.30
N GLN A 349 -4.22 20.02 12.40
CA GLN A 349 -3.76 21.37 12.72
C GLN A 349 -2.43 21.75 12.03
N CYS A 350 -1.72 20.78 11.44
CA CYS A 350 -0.44 21.01 10.77
C CYS A 350 -0.61 21.50 9.33
N VAL A 351 0.01 22.64 8.99
CA VAL A 351 0.03 23.18 7.61
C VAL A 351 0.74 22.22 6.65
N ASP A 352 1.82 21.57 7.11
CA ASP A 352 2.58 20.60 6.31
C ASP A 352 1.71 19.39 5.92
N PHE A 353 0.74 18.99 6.78
CA PHE A 353 -0.24 17.96 6.44
C PHE A 353 -1.17 18.41 5.31
N TRP A 354 -1.68 19.64 5.35
CA TRP A 354 -2.57 20.14 4.29
C TRP A 354 -1.87 20.31 2.94
N LEU A 355 -0.61 20.76 2.92
CA LEU A 355 0.19 20.81 1.69
C LEU A 355 0.38 19.40 1.09
N TYR A 356 0.65 18.43 1.95
CA TYR A 356 0.74 17.02 1.56
C TYR A 356 -0.61 16.45 1.09
N TYR A 357 -1.69 16.77 1.80
CA TYR A 357 -3.06 16.37 1.47
C TYR A 357 -3.47 16.91 0.10
N ILE A 358 -3.22 18.19 -0.17
CA ILE A 358 -3.46 18.84 -1.48
C ILE A 358 -2.59 18.20 -2.57
N ALA A 359 -1.30 17.95 -2.31
CA ALA A 359 -0.43 17.31 -3.29
C ALA A 359 -0.92 15.90 -3.68
N TYR A 360 -1.42 15.12 -2.72
CA TYR A 360 -2.01 13.81 -2.97
C TYR A 360 -3.36 13.91 -3.71
N PHE A 361 -4.25 14.81 -3.25
CA PHE A 361 -5.56 15.07 -3.84
C PHE A 361 -5.48 15.51 -5.30
N CYS A 362 -4.52 16.37 -5.62
CA CYS A 362 -4.31 16.89 -6.96
C CYS A 362 -3.43 15.97 -7.83
N GLY A 363 -2.72 15.02 -7.23
CA GLY A 363 -1.86 14.06 -7.91
C GLY A 363 -2.51 12.68 -8.06
N ALA A 364 -2.23 11.79 -7.11
CA ALA A 364 -2.65 10.39 -7.15
C ALA A 364 -4.16 10.21 -7.38
N THR A 365 -5.00 11.04 -6.77
CA THR A 365 -6.45 10.92 -6.96
C THR A 365 -6.88 11.22 -8.40
N VAL A 366 -6.31 12.24 -9.05
CA VAL A 366 -6.61 12.54 -10.46
C VAL A 366 -6.21 11.34 -11.35
N GLY A 367 -5.06 10.72 -11.08
CA GLY A 367 -4.64 9.50 -11.78
C GLY A 367 -5.58 8.31 -11.58
N LEU A 368 -6.16 8.16 -10.39
CA LEU A 368 -7.16 7.12 -10.13
C LEU A 368 -8.47 7.39 -10.88
N VAL A 369 -8.96 8.64 -10.87
CA VAL A 369 -10.17 9.03 -11.61
C VAL A 369 -9.98 8.83 -13.11
N TYR A 370 -8.79 9.15 -13.64
CA TYR A 370 -8.42 8.84 -15.01
C TYR A 370 -8.54 7.33 -15.30
N SER A 371 -8.04 6.46 -14.42
CA SER A 371 -8.16 5.00 -14.56
C SER A 371 -9.61 4.54 -14.58
N ASN A 372 -10.46 5.11 -13.72
CA ASN A 372 -11.88 4.74 -13.65
C ASN A 372 -12.64 5.12 -14.93
N ASN A 373 -12.23 6.20 -15.59
CA ASN A 373 -12.84 6.70 -16.83
C ASN A 373 -12.16 6.15 -18.10
N LEU A 374 -11.16 5.29 -17.98
CA LEU A 374 -10.34 4.84 -19.10
C LEU A 374 -11.15 4.13 -20.19
N GLY A 375 -12.21 3.39 -19.78
CA GLY A 375 -13.18 2.78 -20.70
C GLY A 375 -13.89 3.81 -21.58
N GLN A 376 -14.43 4.87 -20.98
CA GLN A 376 -15.10 5.94 -21.71
C GLN A 376 -14.13 6.77 -22.55
N ILE A 377 -12.93 7.02 -22.04
CA ILE A 377 -11.86 7.69 -22.79
C ILE A 377 -11.56 6.87 -24.05
N ALA A 378 -11.26 5.58 -23.91
CA ALA A 378 -10.98 4.71 -25.06
C ALA A 378 -12.14 4.67 -26.06
N GLN A 379 -13.38 4.58 -25.58
CA GLN A 379 -14.58 4.61 -26.41
C GLN A 379 -14.71 5.93 -27.21
N SER A 380 -14.53 7.08 -26.55
CA SER A 380 -14.67 8.39 -27.21
C SER A 380 -13.68 8.60 -28.37
N PHE A 381 -12.52 7.95 -28.34
CA PHE A 381 -11.53 7.99 -29.42
C PHE A 381 -11.77 6.93 -30.52
N HIS A 382 -12.86 6.16 -30.46
CA HIS A 382 -13.12 4.97 -31.30
C HIS A 382 -12.04 3.88 -31.16
N ARG A 383 -11.54 3.67 -29.94
CA ARG A 383 -10.40 2.77 -29.63
C ARG A 383 -10.78 1.66 -28.65
N GLU A 384 -12.00 1.13 -28.71
CA GLU A 384 -12.46 0.08 -27.79
C GLU A 384 -11.59 -1.19 -27.85
N SER A 385 -11.08 -1.54 -29.03
CA SER A 385 -10.16 -2.67 -29.21
C SER A 385 -8.82 -2.52 -28.48
N GLN A 386 -8.45 -1.29 -28.09
CA GLN A 386 -7.20 -0.98 -27.39
C GLN A 386 -7.40 -0.78 -25.88
N LEU A 387 -8.62 -0.90 -25.35
CA LEU A 387 -8.93 -0.71 -23.94
C LEU A 387 -8.11 -1.66 -23.05
N THR A 388 -8.04 -2.95 -23.41
CA THR A 388 -7.25 -3.95 -22.68
C THR A 388 -5.77 -3.58 -22.61
N MET A 389 -5.21 -3.08 -23.72
CA MET A 389 -3.82 -2.61 -23.76
C MET A 389 -3.63 -1.39 -22.85
N LEU A 390 -4.56 -0.42 -22.87
CA LEU A 390 -4.44 0.80 -22.09
C LEU A 390 -4.54 0.52 -20.58
N LEU A 391 -5.45 -0.37 -20.17
CA LEU A 391 -5.57 -0.86 -18.80
C LEU A 391 -4.29 -1.59 -18.35
N ALA A 392 -3.74 -2.46 -19.21
CA ALA A 392 -2.50 -3.17 -18.93
C ALA A 392 -1.32 -2.19 -18.75
N VAL A 393 -1.21 -1.18 -19.62
CA VAL A 393 -0.18 -0.12 -19.50
C VAL A 393 -0.33 0.64 -18.19
N TYR A 394 -1.53 1.10 -17.85
CA TYR A 394 -1.77 1.82 -16.59
C TYR A 394 -1.39 0.99 -15.37
N SER A 395 -1.90 -0.25 -15.28
CA SER A 395 -1.66 -1.14 -14.14
C SER A 395 -0.17 -1.49 -13.99
N SER A 396 0.50 -1.77 -15.11
CA SER A 396 1.93 -2.10 -15.14
C SER A 396 2.80 -0.93 -14.73
N CYS A 397 2.56 0.25 -15.30
CA CYS A 397 3.29 1.46 -14.94
C CYS A 397 3.02 1.84 -13.48
N SER A 398 1.80 1.65 -12.97
CA SER A 398 1.47 1.83 -11.55
C SER A 398 2.25 0.86 -10.65
N PHE A 399 2.37 -0.41 -11.02
CA PHE A 399 3.22 -1.38 -10.32
C PHE A 399 4.67 -0.90 -10.25
N PHE A 400 5.28 -0.55 -11.38
CA PHE A 400 6.66 -0.08 -11.41
C PHE A 400 6.84 1.25 -10.67
N GLY A 401 5.88 2.15 -10.76
CA GLY A 401 5.86 3.40 -10.00
C GLY A 401 5.90 3.15 -8.50
N ARG A 402 5.05 2.23 -8.01
CA ARG A 402 5.04 1.81 -6.60
C ARG A 402 6.38 1.23 -6.19
N LEU A 403 6.98 0.36 -7.00
CA LEU A 403 8.29 -0.23 -6.74
C LEU A 403 9.41 0.82 -6.71
N LEU A 404 9.36 1.82 -7.61
CA LEU A 404 10.34 2.92 -7.66
C LEU A 404 10.25 3.85 -6.43
N SER A 405 9.16 3.85 -5.67
CA SER A 405 9.01 4.69 -4.47
C SER A 405 10.04 4.40 -3.37
N ALA A 406 10.67 3.22 -3.40
CA ALA A 406 11.75 2.79 -2.51
C ALA A 406 13.17 3.15 -3.00
N LEU A 407 13.30 3.69 -4.22
CA LEU A 407 14.58 4.17 -4.75
C LEU A 407 15.33 5.16 -3.81
N PRO A 408 14.65 6.08 -3.09
CA PRO A 408 15.30 6.97 -2.12
C PRO A 408 16.12 6.23 -1.06
N ASP A 409 15.63 5.08 -0.60
CA ASP A 409 16.24 4.30 0.47
C ASP A 409 17.48 3.49 0.01
N PHE A 410 17.56 3.19 -1.29
CA PHE A 410 18.75 2.64 -1.94
C PHE A 410 19.78 3.73 -2.25
N LEU A 411 19.34 4.93 -2.67
CA LEU A 411 20.19 6.03 -3.09
C LEU A 411 20.64 6.96 -1.97
N HIS A 412 20.16 6.80 -0.73
CA HIS A 412 20.47 7.67 0.41
C HIS A 412 21.97 7.88 0.68
N ARG A 413 22.85 6.97 0.22
CA ARG A 413 24.31 7.13 0.32
C ARG A 413 24.93 8.06 -0.74
N LYS A 414 24.26 8.26 -1.88
CA LYS A 414 24.77 9.04 -3.02
C LYS A 414 24.00 10.34 -3.22
N VAL A 415 22.71 10.38 -2.89
CA VAL A 415 21.86 11.57 -3.03
C VAL A 415 21.00 11.68 -1.77
N SER A 416 21.34 12.63 -0.89
CA SER A 416 20.53 12.96 0.28
C SER A 416 19.40 13.91 -0.15
N PHE A 417 18.34 13.33 -0.69
CA PHE A 417 17.13 14.07 -1.07
C PHE A 417 16.01 13.71 -0.10
N ALA A 418 15.32 14.72 0.45
CA ALA A 418 14.17 14.49 1.32
C ALA A 418 13.10 13.67 0.60
N ARG A 419 12.37 12.80 1.33
CA ARG A 419 11.32 11.97 0.74
C ARG A 419 10.19 12.82 0.13
N THR A 420 9.93 13.99 0.71
CA THR A 420 9.04 15.02 0.14
C THR A 420 9.53 15.56 -1.21
N GLY A 421 10.84 15.61 -1.43
CA GLY A 421 11.41 15.97 -2.73
C GLY A 421 11.19 14.90 -3.78
N TRP A 422 11.34 13.62 -3.41
CA TRP A 422 11.03 12.50 -4.31
C TRP A 422 9.54 12.45 -4.67
N LEU A 423 8.66 12.80 -3.73
CA LEU A 423 7.24 12.98 -4.00
C LEU A 423 7.00 14.09 -5.06
N ALA A 424 7.69 15.22 -4.95
CA ALA A 424 7.60 16.30 -5.94
C ALA A 424 8.14 15.87 -7.31
N ALA A 425 9.28 15.17 -7.35
CA ALA A 425 9.84 14.64 -8.60
C ALA A 425 8.88 13.65 -9.28
N ALA A 426 8.22 12.79 -8.50
CA ALA A 426 7.25 11.83 -9.01
C ALA A 426 5.95 12.47 -9.53
N LEU A 427 5.63 13.71 -9.11
CA LEU A 427 4.47 14.47 -9.61
C LEU A 427 4.72 15.12 -10.98
N VAL A 428 5.98 15.35 -11.39
CA VAL A 428 6.32 16.02 -12.66
C VAL A 428 5.72 15.36 -13.91
N PRO A 429 5.73 14.01 -14.05
CA PRO A 429 5.18 13.36 -15.24
C PRO A 429 3.68 13.56 -15.45
N MET A 430 2.90 13.78 -14.38
CA MET A 430 1.44 13.88 -14.46
C MET A 430 0.92 15.09 -15.26
N PRO A 431 1.27 16.34 -14.93
CA PRO A 431 0.85 17.49 -15.72
C PRO A 431 1.40 17.42 -17.14
N MET A 432 2.62 16.90 -17.33
CA MET A 432 3.17 16.66 -18.67
C MET A 432 2.29 15.71 -19.49
N ALA A 433 1.85 14.59 -18.90
CA ALA A 433 0.99 13.62 -19.56
C ALA A 433 -0.37 14.21 -19.95
N PHE A 434 -1.03 14.93 -19.04
CA PHE A 434 -2.33 15.54 -19.31
C PHE A 434 -2.25 16.64 -20.37
N PHE A 435 -1.23 17.51 -20.33
CA PHE A 435 -1.03 18.52 -21.38
C PHE A 435 -0.64 17.92 -22.73
N LEU A 436 0.11 16.81 -22.74
CA LEU A 436 0.44 16.06 -23.94
C LEU A 436 -0.83 15.51 -24.61
N MET A 437 -1.68 14.83 -23.84
CA MET A 437 -2.96 14.27 -24.33
C MET A 437 -3.94 15.37 -24.75
N TRP A 438 -3.92 16.52 -24.09
CA TRP A 438 -4.72 17.68 -24.47
C TRP A 438 -4.33 18.26 -25.83
N LYS A 439 -3.06 18.18 -26.23
CA LYS A 439 -2.55 18.80 -27.47
C LYS A 439 -2.53 17.88 -28.68
N LEU A 440 -2.08 16.63 -28.51
CA LEU A 440 -1.78 15.75 -29.65
C LEU A 440 -2.98 14.94 -30.13
N HIS A 441 -3.93 14.61 -29.23
CA HIS A 441 -5.14 13.81 -29.51
C HIS A 441 -4.89 12.51 -30.31
N ASP A 442 -3.66 11.98 -30.29
CA ASP A 442 -3.28 10.74 -30.96
C ASP A 442 -3.17 9.60 -29.94
N VAL A 443 -3.04 8.37 -30.45
CA VAL A 443 -2.96 7.21 -29.56
C VAL A 443 -1.60 6.99 -28.94
N ASN A 444 -0.52 7.43 -29.58
CA ASN A 444 0.79 7.31 -28.95
C ASN A 444 0.86 8.23 -27.73
N ALA A 445 0.27 9.42 -27.79
CA ALA A 445 0.11 10.35 -26.69
C ALA A 445 -0.84 9.81 -25.63
N LEU A 446 -1.92 9.14 -26.02
CA LEU A 446 -2.81 8.48 -25.04
C LEU A 446 -2.07 7.38 -24.28
N VAL A 447 -1.38 6.47 -24.99
CA VAL A 447 -0.61 5.37 -24.38
C VAL A 447 0.55 5.90 -23.52
N ALA A 448 1.33 6.85 -24.04
CA ALA A 448 2.42 7.49 -23.29
C ALA A 448 1.88 8.25 -22.07
N GLY A 449 0.76 8.96 -22.23
CA GLY A 449 0.08 9.66 -21.15
C GLY A 449 -0.39 8.70 -20.06
N THR A 450 -1.05 7.60 -20.43
CA THR A 450 -1.45 6.53 -19.52
C THR A 450 -0.27 5.95 -18.77
N ALA A 451 0.85 5.69 -19.46
CA ALA A 451 2.06 5.15 -18.86
C ALA A 451 2.66 6.12 -17.81
N LEU A 452 2.77 7.41 -18.16
CA LEU A 452 3.28 8.45 -17.26
C LEU A 452 2.37 8.69 -16.05
N ILE A 453 1.04 8.71 -16.26
CA ILE A 453 0.05 8.85 -15.19
C ILE A 453 0.11 7.64 -14.26
N GLY A 454 0.16 6.42 -14.80
CA GLY A 454 0.30 5.20 -14.01
C GLY A 454 1.57 5.19 -13.18
N LEU A 455 2.72 5.51 -13.80
CA LEU A 455 4.01 5.58 -13.11
C LEU A 455 4.00 6.60 -11.95
N SER A 456 3.50 7.80 -12.22
CA SER A 456 3.41 8.89 -11.24
C SER A 456 2.42 8.56 -10.11
N SER A 457 1.20 8.13 -10.44
CA SER A 457 0.18 7.80 -9.44
C SER A 457 0.64 6.63 -8.57
N GLY A 458 1.20 5.58 -9.17
CA GLY A 458 1.76 4.43 -8.46
C GLY A 458 2.83 4.82 -7.46
N PHE A 459 3.80 5.66 -7.89
CA PHE A 459 4.83 6.17 -7.00
C PHE A 459 4.23 6.92 -5.81
N ILE A 460 3.30 7.86 -6.07
CA ILE A 460 2.65 8.67 -5.03
C ILE A 460 1.87 7.78 -4.06
N PHE A 461 1.15 6.77 -4.54
CA PHE A 461 0.42 5.82 -3.69
C PHE A 461 1.33 5.11 -2.68
N ALA A 462 2.45 4.54 -3.13
CA ALA A 462 3.37 3.82 -2.25
C ALA A 462 4.20 4.77 -1.37
N ALA A 463 4.68 5.88 -1.94
CA ALA A 463 5.41 6.91 -1.20
C ALA A 463 4.53 7.50 -0.08
N ALA A 464 3.23 7.67 -0.31
CA ALA A 464 2.31 8.24 0.67
C ALA A 464 2.25 7.44 1.97
N VAL A 465 2.24 6.10 1.90
CA VAL A 465 2.24 5.26 3.11
C VAL A 465 3.53 5.48 3.92
N SER A 466 4.67 5.51 3.22
CA SER A 466 5.98 5.69 3.85
C SER A 466 6.15 7.10 4.45
N VAL A 467 5.79 8.14 3.69
CA VAL A 467 5.80 9.55 4.13
C VAL A 467 4.87 9.77 5.31
N THR A 468 3.67 9.20 5.29
CA THR A 468 2.73 9.30 6.42
C THR A 468 3.31 8.67 7.69
N SER A 469 3.96 7.51 7.56
CA SER A 469 4.60 6.84 8.72
C SER A 469 5.80 7.60 9.28
N GLU A 470 6.52 8.32 8.44
CA GLU A 470 7.73 9.08 8.81
C GLU A 470 7.39 10.45 9.40
N LEU A 471 6.41 11.15 8.82
CA LEU A 471 6.00 12.49 9.29
C LEU A 471 5.12 12.40 10.54
N PHE A 472 4.21 11.41 10.63
CA PHE A 472 3.15 11.40 11.65
C PHE A 472 3.20 10.23 12.62
N GLY A 473 4.30 9.46 12.58
CA GLY A 473 4.59 8.37 13.50
C GLY A 473 4.00 7.01 13.07
N PRO A 474 4.70 5.90 13.37
CA PRO A 474 4.33 4.55 12.92
C PRO A 474 3.14 3.93 13.67
N ASN A 475 2.88 4.34 14.91
CA ASN A 475 1.90 3.69 15.79
C ASN A 475 0.45 4.07 15.44
N SER A 476 0.22 5.27 14.88
CA SER A 476 -1.10 5.74 14.43
C SER A 476 -1.27 5.68 12.90
N ILE A 477 -0.43 4.91 12.19
CA ILE A 477 -0.44 4.84 10.72
C ILE A 477 -1.80 4.46 10.15
N GLY A 478 -2.51 3.51 10.76
CA GLY A 478 -3.79 3.03 10.26
C GLY A 478 -4.83 4.15 10.21
N MET A 479 -4.88 5.00 11.23
CA MET A 479 -5.79 6.16 11.26
C MET A 479 -5.27 7.31 10.39
N ASN A 480 -4.00 7.70 10.54
CA ASN A 480 -3.42 8.85 9.84
C ASN A 480 -3.39 8.66 8.32
N HIS A 481 -3.06 7.45 7.85
CA HIS A 481 -3.08 7.13 6.43
C HIS A 481 -4.52 7.06 5.90
N ASN A 482 -5.47 6.49 6.65
CA ASN A 482 -6.85 6.42 6.19
C ASN A 482 -7.52 7.81 6.14
N ILE A 483 -7.11 8.76 6.98
CA ILE A 483 -7.50 10.18 6.82
C ILE A 483 -6.99 10.72 5.48
N LEU A 484 -5.74 10.46 5.09
CA LEU A 484 -5.23 10.87 3.77
C LEU A 484 -6.00 10.20 2.63
N ILE A 485 -6.34 8.91 2.75
CA ILE A 485 -7.06 8.15 1.73
C ILE A 485 -8.48 8.67 1.48
N THR A 486 -9.06 9.46 2.39
CA THR A 486 -10.32 10.21 2.12
C THR A 486 -10.23 11.14 0.91
N ASN A 487 -9.02 11.48 0.45
CA ASN A 487 -8.84 12.17 -0.83
C ASN A 487 -9.45 11.42 -2.02
N ILE A 488 -9.38 10.10 -2.03
CA ILE A 488 -9.85 9.26 -3.13
C ILE A 488 -11.35 9.48 -3.41
N PRO A 489 -12.26 9.27 -2.45
CA PRO A 489 -13.69 9.46 -2.68
C PRO A 489 -14.04 10.92 -2.99
N LEU A 490 -13.40 11.88 -2.31
CA LEU A 490 -13.62 13.31 -2.58
C LEU A 490 -13.25 13.68 -4.01
N GLY A 491 -12.10 13.19 -4.51
CA GLY A 491 -11.67 13.49 -5.87
C GLY A 491 -12.39 12.65 -6.92
N SER A 492 -12.80 11.42 -6.60
CA SER A 492 -13.65 10.61 -7.49
C SER A 492 -14.98 11.29 -7.76
N LEU A 493 -15.59 11.89 -6.73
CA LEU A 493 -16.78 12.74 -6.89
C LEU A 493 -16.46 14.02 -7.67
N LEU A 494 -15.50 14.84 -7.22
CA LEU A 494 -15.22 16.14 -7.81
C LEU A 494 -14.72 16.04 -9.27
N TYR A 495 -13.66 15.27 -9.50
CA TYR A 495 -13.02 15.16 -10.81
C TYR A 495 -13.81 14.25 -11.76
N GLY A 496 -14.51 13.24 -11.23
CA GLY A 496 -15.44 12.43 -12.00
C GLY A 496 -16.62 13.25 -12.51
N GLN A 497 -17.20 14.11 -11.67
CA GLN A 497 -18.24 15.05 -12.10
C GLN A 497 -17.74 16.05 -13.15
N ILE A 498 -16.53 16.59 -13.00
CA ILE A 498 -15.94 17.46 -14.04
C ILE A 498 -15.84 16.72 -15.38
N ALA A 499 -15.37 15.47 -15.37
CA ALA A 499 -15.27 14.67 -16.59
C ALA A 499 -16.65 14.39 -17.20
N ALA A 500 -17.63 14.01 -16.39
CA ALA A 500 -19.00 13.75 -16.82
C ALA A 500 -19.65 14.99 -17.44
N LEU A 501 -19.55 16.16 -16.78
CA LEU A 501 -20.11 17.41 -17.30
C LEU A 501 -19.53 17.80 -18.66
N VAL A 502 -18.22 17.61 -18.87
CA VAL A 502 -17.57 17.87 -20.16
C VAL A 502 -18.02 16.87 -21.21
N TYR A 503 -18.09 15.59 -20.84
CA TYR A 503 -18.53 14.52 -21.74
C TYR A 503 -19.97 14.76 -22.21
N ASP A 504 -20.88 15.07 -21.28
CA ASP A 504 -22.29 15.27 -21.55
C ASP A 504 -22.55 16.56 -22.34
N ALA A 505 -21.79 17.62 -22.08
CA ALA A 505 -21.88 18.88 -22.83
C ALA A 505 -21.49 18.73 -24.31
N ASN A 506 -20.67 17.73 -24.64
CA ASN A 506 -20.21 17.46 -26.01
C ASN A 506 -20.88 16.21 -26.62
N GLY A 507 -21.70 15.49 -25.85
CA GLY A 507 -22.33 14.24 -26.26
C GLY A 507 -23.67 14.44 -26.97
N LEU A 508 -24.03 13.47 -27.80
CA LEU A 508 -25.35 13.41 -28.41
C LEU A 508 -26.29 12.65 -27.48
N LYS A 509 -27.42 13.27 -27.14
CA LYS A 509 -28.48 12.62 -26.35
C LYS A 509 -29.27 11.68 -27.26
N MET A 510 -29.21 10.38 -27.00
CA MET A 510 -30.00 9.38 -27.70
C MET A 510 -31.05 8.82 -26.75
N SER A 511 -32.32 9.00 -27.08
CA SER A 511 -33.44 8.41 -26.34
C SER A 511 -33.63 6.97 -26.80
N VAL A 512 -33.32 6.00 -25.93
CA VAL A 512 -33.67 4.60 -26.17
C VAL A 512 -35.00 4.34 -25.46
N ILE A 513 -36.00 3.92 -26.23
CA ILE A 513 -37.29 3.47 -25.67
C ILE A 513 -37.07 2.04 -25.18
N ASP A 514 -37.08 1.86 -23.86
CA ASP A 514 -37.07 0.52 -23.28
C ASP A 514 -38.47 -0.11 -23.41
N ASN A 515 -38.57 -1.14 -24.25
CA ASN A 515 -39.83 -1.86 -24.53
C ASN A 515 -40.38 -2.63 -23.32
N HIS A 516 -39.59 -2.82 -22.25
CA HIS A 516 -40.07 -3.53 -21.05
C HIS A 516 -40.67 -2.61 -19.98
N ASN A 517 -40.18 -1.38 -19.87
CA ASN A 517 -40.49 -0.51 -18.72
C ASN A 517 -41.21 0.80 -19.12
N GLY A 518 -41.32 1.10 -20.41
CA GLY A 518 -41.91 2.35 -20.92
C GLY A 518 -41.09 3.60 -20.56
N MET A 519 -39.88 3.43 -20.02
CA MET A 519 -38.97 4.52 -19.68
C MET A 519 -38.10 4.88 -20.89
N ILE A 520 -37.93 6.18 -21.11
CA ILE A 520 -36.96 6.72 -22.07
C ILE A 520 -35.64 6.87 -21.31
N ASP A 521 -34.70 5.96 -21.54
CA ASP A 521 -33.35 6.13 -21.01
C ASP A 521 -32.56 7.00 -21.99
N THR A 522 -32.18 8.20 -21.54
CA THR A 522 -31.38 9.11 -22.37
C THR A 522 -29.91 8.73 -22.23
N MET A 523 -29.42 7.90 -23.14
CA MET A 523 -28.00 7.56 -23.18
C MET A 523 -27.24 8.68 -23.90
N VAL A 524 -26.28 9.28 -23.21
CA VAL A 524 -25.38 10.27 -23.81
C VAL A 524 -24.13 9.55 -24.29
N VAL A 525 -23.87 9.61 -25.60
CA VAL A 525 -22.64 9.08 -26.19
C VAL A 525 -21.89 10.25 -26.82
N CYS A 526 -20.67 10.48 -26.34
CA CYS A 526 -19.77 11.48 -26.89
C CYS A 526 -18.63 10.80 -27.64
N MET A 527 -18.49 11.17 -28.92
CA MET A 527 -17.44 10.69 -29.80
C MET A 527 -16.57 11.85 -30.29
N GLY A 528 -15.26 11.61 -30.31
CA GLY A 528 -14.25 12.56 -30.77
C GLY A 528 -13.43 13.19 -29.65
N PRO A 529 -12.39 13.95 -30.02
CA PRO A 529 -11.41 14.49 -29.06
C PRO A 529 -12.00 15.50 -28.08
N LYS A 530 -13.10 16.18 -28.46
CA LYS A 530 -13.75 17.21 -27.62
C LYS A 530 -14.34 16.64 -26.32
N CYS A 531 -14.66 15.34 -26.28
CA CYS A 531 -15.27 14.68 -25.13
C CYS A 531 -14.38 14.68 -23.88
N TYR A 532 -13.05 14.65 -24.06
CA TYR A 532 -12.08 14.62 -22.96
C TYR A 532 -10.98 15.67 -23.07
N SER A 533 -10.87 16.41 -24.19
CA SER A 533 -9.82 17.42 -24.36
C SER A 533 -9.85 18.49 -23.26
N THR A 534 -11.03 19.05 -22.95
CA THR A 534 -11.18 20.02 -21.84
C THR A 534 -10.88 19.38 -20.49
N THR A 535 -11.32 18.14 -20.27
CA THR A 535 -11.04 17.36 -19.06
C THR A 535 -9.53 17.19 -18.86
N PHE A 536 -8.78 16.83 -19.91
CA PHE A 536 -7.32 16.70 -19.84
C PHE A 536 -6.63 18.03 -19.53
N PHE A 537 -7.09 19.14 -20.10
CA PHE A 537 -6.56 20.46 -19.74
C PHE A 537 -6.78 20.78 -18.25
N VAL A 538 -8.02 20.61 -17.76
CA VAL A 538 -8.37 20.89 -16.37
C VAL A 538 -7.59 19.98 -15.41
N TRP A 539 -7.52 18.67 -15.69
CA TRP A 539 -6.71 17.73 -14.92
C TRP A 539 -5.21 18.06 -14.96
N GLY A 540 -4.70 18.56 -16.09
CA GLY A 540 -3.34 19.10 -16.19
C GLY A 540 -3.08 20.29 -15.27
N CYS A 541 -4.02 21.23 -15.19
CA CYS A 541 -3.93 22.37 -14.27
C CYS A 541 -4.00 21.93 -12.80
N ILE A 542 -4.89 20.99 -12.46
CA ILE A 542 -5.02 20.45 -11.10
C ILE A 542 -3.73 19.74 -10.69
N THR A 543 -3.19 18.86 -11.54
CA THR A 543 -1.93 18.15 -11.24
C THR A 543 -0.73 19.09 -11.15
N PHE A 544 -0.71 20.18 -11.92
CA PHE A 544 0.29 21.24 -11.78
C PHE A 544 0.18 21.94 -10.41
N LEU A 545 -1.03 22.22 -9.92
CA LEU A 545 -1.22 22.73 -8.55
C LEU A 545 -0.70 21.75 -7.50
N GLY A 546 -0.93 20.45 -7.69
CA GLY A 546 -0.37 19.40 -6.84
C GLY A 546 1.16 19.40 -6.80
N LEU A 547 1.80 19.57 -7.97
CA LEU A 547 3.25 19.71 -8.08
C LEU A 547 3.76 20.94 -7.31
N VAL A 548 3.12 22.11 -7.46
CA VAL A 548 3.49 23.32 -6.73
C VAL A 548 3.37 23.12 -5.22
N SER A 549 2.26 22.52 -4.75
CA SER A 549 2.06 22.21 -3.32
C SER A 549 3.15 21.28 -2.79
N SER A 550 3.53 20.26 -3.57
CA SER A 550 4.59 19.32 -3.21
C SER A 550 5.98 19.97 -3.14
N ILE A 551 6.29 20.90 -4.06
CA ILE A 551 7.53 21.69 -4.02
C ILE A 551 7.57 22.58 -2.77
N ILE A 552 6.45 23.24 -2.42
CA ILE A 552 6.36 24.06 -1.20
C ILE A 552 6.60 23.18 0.04
N LEU A 553 5.98 21.99 0.10
CA LEU A 553 6.19 21.03 1.17
C LEU A 553 7.65 20.60 1.28
N PHE A 554 8.29 20.29 0.15
CA PHE A 554 9.71 19.96 0.09
C PHE A 554 10.59 21.10 0.65
N LEU A 555 10.34 22.34 0.24
CA LEU A 555 11.09 23.50 0.72
C LEU A 555 10.91 23.73 2.24
N ARG A 556 9.70 23.53 2.77
CA ARG A 556 9.41 23.65 4.22
C ARG A 556 10.05 22.55 5.06
N THR A 557 10.05 21.32 4.55
CA THR A 557 10.56 20.14 5.28
C THR A 557 12.08 19.97 5.13
N ARG A 558 12.72 20.63 4.16
CA ARG A 558 14.15 20.54 3.90
C ARG A 558 15.03 20.80 5.13
N THR A 559 14.67 21.77 5.96
CA THR A 559 15.43 22.10 7.18
C THR A 559 15.35 20.98 8.21
N ALA A 560 14.19 20.33 8.35
CA ALA A 560 14.00 19.19 9.25
C ALA A 560 14.80 17.96 8.79
N TYR A 561 14.78 17.66 7.49
CA TYR A 561 15.60 16.60 6.91
C TYR A 561 17.10 16.88 7.04
N SER A 562 17.52 18.14 6.88
CA SER A 562 18.92 18.54 7.07
C SER A 562 19.37 18.41 8.52
N ALA A 563 18.52 18.75 9.49
CA ALA A 563 18.82 18.60 10.91
C ALA A 563 18.93 17.13 11.33
N ALA A 564 17.99 16.28 10.86
CA ALA A 564 18.02 14.84 11.11
C ALA A 564 19.28 14.17 10.55
N ASN A 565 19.70 14.55 9.34
CA ASN A 565 20.95 14.06 8.74
C ASN A 565 22.19 14.56 9.50
N GLY A 566 22.19 15.80 9.98
CA GLY A 566 23.27 16.35 10.81
C GLY A 566 23.46 15.61 12.13
N GLN A 567 22.37 15.28 12.83
CA GLN A 567 22.42 14.49 14.07
C GLN A 567 22.88 13.04 13.84
N GLN A 568 22.54 12.44 12.69
CA GLN A 568 23.05 11.12 12.32
C GLN A 568 24.57 11.13 12.09
N VAL A 569 25.10 12.17 11.43
CA VAL A 569 26.54 12.30 11.19
C VAL A 569 27.30 12.51 12.51
N ILE A 570 26.78 13.35 13.41
CA ILE A 570 27.37 13.59 14.75
C ILE A 570 27.36 12.32 15.61
N ASN A 571 26.24 11.58 15.63
CA ASN A 571 26.17 10.30 16.37
C ASN A 571 27.09 9.23 15.78
N THR A 572 27.31 9.24 14.47
CA THR A 572 28.25 8.30 13.82
C THR A 572 29.70 8.66 14.15
N THR A 573 30.06 9.95 14.11
CA THR A 573 31.42 10.42 14.50
C THR A 573 31.69 10.27 15.99
N ALA A 574 30.71 10.48 16.86
CA ALA A 574 30.83 10.22 18.29
C ALA A 574 31.05 8.72 18.57
N LYS A 575 30.34 7.82 17.87
CA LYS A 575 30.54 6.37 18.00
C LYS A 575 31.92 5.92 17.51
N PHE A 576 32.42 6.50 16.41
CA PHE A 576 33.79 6.27 15.93
C PHE A 576 34.87 6.85 16.86
N ARG A 577 34.56 7.88 17.65
CA ARG A 577 35.49 8.47 18.63
C ARG A 577 35.54 7.68 19.93
N VAL A 578 34.43 7.06 20.36
CA VAL A 578 34.37 6.18 21.53
C VAL A 578 35.05 4.82 21.26
N ASP A 579 34.98 4.29 20.04
CA ASP A 579 35.72 3.07 19.65
C ASP A 579 37.23 3.32 19.39
N ARG A 580 37.73 4.56 19.55
CA ARG A 580 39.15 4.95 19.34
C ARG A 580 39.82 5.59 20.56
N THR A 581 39.18 5.60 21.72
CA THR A 581 39.86 5.93 22.96
C THR A 581 40.48 4.65 23.53
N PRO A 582 41.82 4.59 23.70
CA PRO A 582 42.54 3.40 24.13
C PRO A 582 42.17 2.94 25.54
#